data_AF-X1NP34-F1
#
_entry.id   AF-X1NP34-F1
#
_cell.length_a   1.000
_cell.length_b   1.000
_cell.length_c   1.000
_cell.angle_alpha   90.00
_cell.angle_beta   90.00
_cell.angle_gamma   90.00
#
_symmetry.space_group_name_H-M   'P 1'
#
loop_
_entity.id
_entity.type
_entity.pdbx_description
1 polymer ?
#
loop_
_entity_poly.entity_id
_entity_poly.type
_entity_poly.pdbx_seq_one_letter_code
_entity_poly.pdbx_strand_id
1 'polypeptide(L)' 'LNEDFLNESIIGTTFRGRLIEETTVGEYSAVVPEVTGSAYITGFHHFVLDPDDPFGLKGFVLGQKRES' A
#
# COMPACT_ATOMS: atom_id res chain seq x y z
N LEU A 1 18.57 15.70 -1.12
CA LEU A 1 17.73 15.36 -2.30
C LEU A 1 18.49 14.38 -3.19
N ASN A 2 17.79 13.58 -3.98
CA ASN A 2 18.34 12.62 -4.96
C ASN A 2 19.26 11.53 -4.39
N GLU A 3 19.12 11.24 -3.10
CA GLU A 3 19.80 10.11 -2.46
C GLU A 3 18.86 8.92 -2.37
N ASP A 4 19.37 7.75 -2.77
CA ASP A 4 18.62 6.49 -2.70
C ASP A 4 18.63 5.96 -1.27
N PHE A 5 17.44 5.65 -0.76
CA PHE A 5 17.23 4.96 0.50
C PHE A 5 16.59 3.60 0.24
N LEU A 6 17.15 2.53 0.79
CA LEU A 6 16.59 1.19 0.69
C LEU A 6 15.85 0.84 1.99
N ASN A 7 14.56 0.56 1.87
CA ASN A 7 13.73 0.06 2.96
C ASN A 7 13.51 -1.44 2.77
N GLU A 8 13.86 -2.24 3.79
CA GLU A 8 13.66 -3.68 3.82
C GLU A 8 12.41 -4.04 4.63
N SER A 9 11.57 -4.90 4.06
CA SER A 9 10.38 -5.43 4.72
C SER A 9 10.74 -6.61 5.64
N ILE A 10 9.81 -7.01 6.51
CA ILE A 10 9.99 -8.17 7.40
C ILE A 10 10.21 -9.49 6.65
N ILE A 11 9.81 -9.58 5.38
CA ILE A 11 9.98 -10.77 4.53
C ILE A 11 11.17 -10.63 3.55
N GLY A 12 12.02 -9.62 3.74
CA GLY A 12 13.24 -9.42 2.94
C GLY A 12 13.04 -8.81 1.55
N THR A 13 11.84 -8.31 1.24
CA THR A 13 11.62 -7.50 0.02
C THR A 13 12.08 -6.07 0.24
N THR A 14 12.49 -5.38 -0.82
CA THR A 14 12.96 -4.00 -0.71
C THR A 14 12.16 -3.03 -1.57
N PHE A 15 11.97 -1.82 -1.04
CA PHE A 15 11.58 -0.65 -1.82
C PHE A 15 12.68 0.39 -1.77
N ARG A 16 12.90 1.09 -2.89
CA ARG A 16 13.82 2.21 -2.98
C ARG A 16 13.04 3.52 -2.90
N GLY A 17 13.32 4.33 -1.90
CA GLY A 17 12.83 5.70 -1.78
C GLY A 17 13.87 6.71 -2.24
N ARG A 18 13.41 7.85 -2.79
CA ARG A 18 14.25 9.01 -3.11
C ARG A 18 13.45 10.29 -2.92
N LEU A 19 14.02 11.30 -2.28
CA LEU A 19 13.41 12.63 -2.22
C LEU A 19 13.80 13.42 -3.46
N ILE A 20 12.82 13.77 -4.30
CA ILE A 20 13.08 14.42 -5.59
C ILE A 20 12.95 15.95 -5.53
N GLU A 21 12.16 16.48 -4.59
CA GLU A 21 11.93 17.92 -4.43
C GLU A 21 11.55 18.26 -2.97
N GLU A 22 11.91 19.47 -2.53
CA GLU A 22 11.36 20.10 -1.33
C GLU A 22 10.20 21.03 -1.72
N THR A 23 9.11 21.01 -0.96
CA THR A 23 7.90 21.78 -1.27
C THR A 23 7.22 22.27 0.02
N THR A 24 6.03 22.84 -0.09
CA THR A 24 5.19 23.22 1.06
C THR A 24 3.76 22.72 0.89
N VAL A 25 3.12 22.33 1.99
CA VAL A 25 1.69 22.02 2.05
C VAL A 25 1.05 22.96 3.06
N GLY A 26 0.40 24.01 2.57
CA GLY A 26 -0.01 25.13 3.43
C GLY A 26 1.21 25.80 4.05
N GLU A 27 1.26 25.86 5.37
CA GLU A 27 2.38 26.45 6.12
C GLU A 27 3.49 25.44 6.46
N TYR A 28 3.32 24.16 6.11
CA TYR A 28 4.26 23.10 6.48
C TYR A 28 5.30 22.86 5.39
N SER A 29 6.56 22.81 5.76
CA SER A 29 7.63 22.29 4.91
C SER A 29 7.38 20.81 4.61
N ALA A 30 7.54 20.42 3.35
CA ALA A 30 7.24 19.09 2.85
C ALA A 30 8.28 18.66 1.79
N VAL A 31 8.17 17.42 1.34
CA VAL A 31 9.00 16.84 0.28
C VAL A 31 8.14 16.03 -0.67
N VAL A 32 8.60 15.88 -1.92
CA VAL A 32 8.03 14.95 -2.88
C VAL A 32 8.90 13.69 -2.90
N PRO A 33 8.39 12.55 -2.38
CA PRO A 33 9.10 11.27 -2.46
C PRO A 33 8.75 10.51 -3.74
N GLU A 34 9.74 9.87 -4.33
CA GLU A 34 9.59 8.78 -5.29
C GLU A 34 9.78 7.45 -4.56
N VAL A 35 8.89 6.48 -4.81
CA VAL A 35 8.99 5.11 -4.27
C VAL A 35 9.01 4.13 -5.44
N THR A 36 10.07 3.34 -5.53
CA THR A 36 10.26 2.31 -6.55
C THR A 36 10.21 0.93 -5.91
N GLY A 37 9.41 0.04 -6.50
CA GLY A 37 9.28 -1.36 -6.11
C GLY A 37 8.91 -2.23 -7.31
N SER A 38 8.69 -3.52 -7.06
CA SER A 38 8.30 -4.48 -8.09
C SER A 38 6.96 -5.11 -7.74
N ALA A 39 6.11 -5.28 -8.75
CA ALA A 39 4.87 -6.05 -8.67
C ALA A 39 4.86 -7.10 -9.79
N TYR A 40 4.26 -8.25 -9.52
CA TYR A 40 4.19 -9.37 -10.45
C TYR A 40 2.73 -9.80 -10.60
N ILE A 41 2.35 -10.25 -11.81
CA ILE A 41 1.02 -10.84 -12.03
C ILE A 41 0.94 -12.11 -11.19
N THR A 42 -0.03 -12.15 -10.28
CA THR A 42 -0.28 -13.32 -9.41
C THR A 42 -1.40 -14.21 -9.92
N GLY A 43 -2.28 -13.68 -10.77
CA GLY A 43 -3.38 -14.42 -11.37
C GLY A 43 -4.42 -13.51 -12.02
N PHE A 44 -5.37 -14.14 -12.71
CA PHE A 44 -6.59 -13.50 -13.21
C PHE A 44 -7.78 -14.12 -12.49
N HIS A 45 -8.54 -13.29 -11.78
CA HIS A 45 -9.60 -13.75 -10.90
C HIS A 45 -10.97 -13.38 -11.46
N HIS A 46 -11.89 -14.36 -11.48
CA HIS A 46 -13.31 -14.16 -11.74
C HIS A 46 -14.06 -14.43 -10.44
N PHE A 47 -14.49 -13.36 -9.76
CA PHE A 47 -15.28 -13.46 -8.54
C PHE A 47 -16.77 -13.53 -8.89
N VAL A 48 -17.51 -14.45 -8.27
CA VAL A 48 -18.94 -14.66 -8.46
C VAL A 48 -19.63 -14.58 -7.10
N LEU A 49 -20.73 -13.85 -7.03
CA LEU A 49 -21.54 -13.70 -5.82
C LEU A 49 -22.90 -14.35 -6.03
N ASP A 50 -23.25 -15.29 -5.17
CA ASP A 50 -24.60 -15.85 -5.09
C ASP A 50 -25.50 -14.88 -4.30
N PRO A 51 -26.69 -14.49 -4.82
CA PRO A 51 -27.63 -13.65 -4.08
C PRO A 51 -28.04 -14.21 -2.72
N ASP A 52 -28.01 -15.52 -2.54
CA ASP A 52 -28.41 -16.21 -1.31
C ASP A 52 -27.24 -16.45 -0.34
N ASP A 53 -26.00 -16.05 -0.68
CA ASP A 53 -24.85 -16.16 0.21
C ASP A 53 -24.95 -15.15 1.38
N PRO A 54 -25.04 -15.63 2.64
CA PRO A 54 -25.15 -14.74 3.81
C PRO A 54 -23.93 -13.83 4.02
N PHE A 55 -22.80 -14.12 3.38
CA PHE A 55 -21.57 -13.33 3.46
C PHE A 55 -21.17 -12.67 2.13
N GLY A 56 -21.91 -12.89 1.04
CA GLY A 56 -21.44 -12.56 -0.32
C GLY A 56 -21.08 -11.08 -0.54
N LEU A 57 -21.94 -10.15 -0.09
CA LEU A 57 -21.72 -8.71 -0.34
C LEU A 57 -20.70 -8.06 0.61
N LYS A 58 -20.57 -8.56 1.83
CA LYS A 58 -19.83 -7.88 2.91
C LYS A 58 -18.63 -8.65 3.41
N GLY A 59 -18.52 -9.93 3.06
CA GLY A 59 -17.58 -10.86 3.66
C GLY A 59 -17.74 -10.94 5.18
N PHE A 60 -16.70 -11.45 5.83
CA PHE A 60 -16.54 -11.41 7.28
C PHE A 60 -15.05 -11.28 7.60
N VAL A 61 -14.73 -10.79 8.79
CA VAL A 61 -13.35 -10.70 9.31
C VAL A 61 -13.32 -11.29 10.70
N LEU A 62 -12.30 -12.11 10.99
CA LEU A 62 -12.03 -12.60 12.35
C LEU A 62 -10.85 -11.81 12.94
N GLY A 63 -11.09 -11.17 14.08
CA GLY A 63 -10.11 -10.33 14.77
C GLY A 63 -10.78 -9.17 15.49
N GLN A 64 -10.11 -8.58 16.49
CA GLN A 64 -10.65 -7.38 17.14
C GLN A 64 -10.48 -6.17 16.21
N LYS A 65 -11.59 -5.52 15.89
CA LYS A 65 -11.57 -4.19 15.30
C LYS A 65 -11.06 -3.22 16.36
N ARG A 66 -9.77 -2.87 16.32
CA ARG A 66 -9.26 -1.75 17.11
C ARG A 66 -9.78 -0.48 16.46
N GLU A 67 -10.76 0.15 17.09
CA GLU A 67 -11.17 1.50 16.71
C GLU A 67 -10.02 2.45 17.09
N SER A 68 -9.65 3.32 16.13
CA SER A 68 -8.66 4.39 16.32
C SER A 68 -9.32 5.62 16.92
#